data_AF-A0A174K4X8-F1
#
_entry.id   AF-A0A174K4X8-F1
#
_cell.length_a   1.000
_cell.length_b   1.000
_cell.length_c   1.000
_cell.angle_alpha   90.00
_cell.angle_beta   90.00
_cell.angle_gamma   90.00
#
_symmetry.space_group_name_H-M   'P 1'
#
loop_
_entity.id
_entity.type
_entity.pdbx_description
1 polymer ?
#
loop_
_entity_poly.entity_id
_entity_poly.type
_entity_poly.pdbx_seq_one_letter_code
_entity_poly.pdbx_strand_id
1 'polypeptide(L)' 'MSKIISALYNPETDCVEVTLDNQFHVTFNCQNCNAQVTLADPLDASYLTRLVREEPGFYASLASRKSGLQWYVEAIGEFN' A
#
# COMPACT_ATOMS: atom_id res chain seq x y z
N MET A 1 7.46 -14.05 -11.40
CA MET A 1 6.88 -12.96 -10.57
C MET A 1 6.13 -12.07 -11.54
N SER A 2 4.80 -12.00 -11.44
CA SER A 2 3.99 -11.21 -12.38
C SER A 2 4.30 -9.72 -12.22
N LYS A 3 4.47 -9.01 -13.33
CA LYS A 3 4.73 -7.57 -13.32
C LYS A 3 3.42 -6.80 -13.15
N ILE A 4 3.43 -5.77 -12.30
CA ILE A 4 2.33 -4.80 -12.22
C ILE A 4 2.31 -3.99 -13.53
N ILE A 5 1.19 -4.04 -14.26
CA ILE A 5 0.94 -3.16 -15.41
C ILE A 5 0.45 -1.81 -14.91
N SER A 6 -0.54 -1.83 -14.02
CA SER A 6 -1.15 -0.64 -13.46
C SER A 6 -1.63 -0.91 -12.04
N ALA A 7 -1.63 0.14 -11.23
CA ALA A 7 -2.24 0.15 -9.92
C ALA A 7 -2.95 1.49 -9.74
N LEU A 8 -4.21 1.46 -9.32
CA LEU A 8 -5.04 2.64 -9.16
C LEU A 8 -5.68 2.61 -7.78
N TYR A 9 -5.60 3.73 -7.06
CA TYR A 9 -6.36 3.90 -5.84
C TYR A 9 -7.79 4.32 -6.17
N ASN A 10 -8.76 3.59 -5.61
CA ASN A 10 -10.18 3.88 -5.67
C ASN A 10 -10.65 4.46 -4.32
N PRO A 11 -10.91 5.78 -4.24
CA PRO A 11 -11.31 6.42 -2.99
C PRO A 11 -12.70 6.01 -2.49
N GLU A 12 -13.58 5.54 -3.37
CA GLU A 12 -14.96 5.16 -2.97
C GLU A 12 -14.97 3.85 -2.18
N THR A 13 -14.08 2.93 -2.54
CA THR A 13 -13.96 1.60 -1.92
C THR A 13 -12.77 1.49 -0.97
N ASP A 14 -11.96 2.54 -0.87
CA ASP A 14 -10.68 2.58 -0.17
C ASP A 14 -9.77 1.38 -0.54
N CYS A 15 -9.69 1.09 -1.84
CA CYS A 15 -8.94 -0.04 -2.38
C CYS A 15 -7.87 0.38 -3.38
N VAL A 16 -6.76 -0.36 -3.43
CA VAL A 16 -5.83 -0.32 -4.56
C VAL A 16 -6.15 -1.48 -5.49
N GLU A 17 -6.57 -1.14 -6.71
CA GLU A 17 -6.88 -2.07 -7.79
C GLU A 17 -5.63 -2.25 -8.66
N VAL A 18 -5.14 -3.48 -8.79
CA VAL A 18 -3.90 -3.82 -9.47
C VAL A 18 -4.18 -4.75 -10.64
N THR A 19 -3.70 -4.36 -11.83
CA THR A 19 -3.71 -5.21 -13.02
C THR A 19 -2.30 -5.75 -13.25
N LEU A 20 -2.19 -7.07 -13.38
CA LEU A 20 -0.95 -7.79 -13.64
C LEU A 20 -0.80 -8.14 -15.13
N ASP A 21 0.43 -8.43 -15.55
CA ASP A 21 0.81 -8.79 -16.93
C ASP A 21 0.11 -10.02 -17.53
N ASN A 22 -0.38 -10.90 -16.68
CA ASN A 22 -1.18 -12.08 -17.03
C ASN A 22 -2.70 -11.82 -16.97
N GLN A 23 -3.12 -10.55 -16.97
CA GLN A 23 -4.52 -10.12 -16.90
C GLN A 23 -5.25 -10.50 -15.59
N PHE A 24 -4.53 -10.94 -14.55
CA PHE A 24 -5.12 -11.06 -13.22
C PHE A 24 -5.34 -9.68 -12.60
N HIS A 25 -6.45 -9.56 -11.90
CA HIS A 25 -6.82 -8.38 -11.13
C HIS A 25 -6.74 -8.73 -9.65
N VAL A 26 -6.04 -7.90 -8.90
CA VAL A 26 -5.89 -8.04 -7.45
C VAL A 26 -6.35 -6.75 -6.79
N THR A 27 -7.13 -6.88 -5.73
CA THR A 27 -7.61 -5.73 -4.96
C THR A 27 -7.02 -5.79 -3.56
N PHE A 28 -6.36 -4.72 -3.15
CA PHE A 28 -5.88 -4.51 -1.79
C PHE A 28 -6.83 -3.55 -1.07
N ASN A 29 -7.56 -4.04 -0.08
CA ASN A 29 -8.39 -3.18 0.76
C ASN A 29 -7.47 -2.44 1.76
N CYS A 30 -7.40 -1.11 1.65
CA CYS A 30 -6.42 -0.31 2.39
C CYS A 30 -6.68 -0.37 3.90
N GLN A 31 -7.94 -0.41 4.33
CA GLN A 31 -8.28 -0.55 5.75
C GLN A 31 -7.72 -1.85 6.34
N ASN A 32 -7.93 -2.98 5.67
CA ASN A 32 -7.45 -4.29 6.11
C ASN A 32 -5.93 -4.41 6.07
N CYS A 33 -5.29 -3.82 5.06
CA CYS A 33 -3.84 -3.80 4.94
C CYS A 33 -3.19 -2.91 6.00
N ASN A 34 -3.72 -1.69 6.20
CA ASN A 34 -3.21 -0.73 7.18
C ASN A 34 -3.46 -1.18 8.62
N ALA A 35 -4.53 -1.93 8.89
CA ALA A 35 -4.80 -2.51 10.21
C ALA A 35 -3.73 -3.52 10.68
N GLN A 36 -2.88 -4.02 9.77
CA GLN A 36 -1.76 -4.90 10.11
C GLN A 36 -0.48 -4.14 10.45
N VAL A 37 -0.49 -2.81 10.36
CA VAL A 37 0.65 -1.94 10.66
C VAL A 37 0.52 -1.42 12.09
N THR A 38 1.58 -1.56 12.87
CA THR A 38 1.73 -0.91 14.16
C THR A 38 2.13 0.54 13.93
N LEU A 39 1.19 1.45 14.19
CA LEU A 39 1.39 2.89 14.08
C LEU A 39 2.00 3.38 15.40
N ALA A 40 3.30 3.67 15.39
CA ALA A 40 4.04 4.15 16.55
C ALA A 40 3.99 5.68 16.65
N ASP A 41 3.89 6.37 15.51
CA ASP A 41 3.74 7.81 15.40
C ASP A 41 2.39 8.18 14.75
N PRO A 42 1.72 9.26 15.19
CA PRO A 42 0.50 9.76 14.53
C PRO A 42 0.66 10.03 13.02
N LEU A 43 1.87 10.34 12.55
CA LEU A 43 2.20 10.56 11.15
C LEU A 43 2.23 9.27 10.33
N ASP A 44 2.40 8.08 10.93
CA ASP A 44 2.48 6.81 10.20
C ASP A 44 1.24 6.56 9.33
N ALA A 45 0.06 6.89 9.86
CA ALA A 45 -1.20 6.82 9.12
C ALA A 45 -1.22 7.77 7.92
N SER A 46 -0.59 8.95 8.05
CA SER A 46 -0.47 9.93 6.98
C SER A 46 0.47 9.45 5.88
N TYR A 47 1.57 8.76 6.23
CA TYR A 47 2.49 8.17 5.27
C TYR A 47 1.81 7.09 4.43
N LEU A 48 1.02 6.20 5.06
CA LEU A 48 0.26 5.19 4.34
C LEU A 48 -0.82 5.82 3.44
N THR A 49 -1.55 6.81 3.94
CA THR A 49 -2.58 7.53 3.16
C THR A 49 -1.97 8.21 1.94
N ARG A 50 -0.80 8.83 2.11
CA ARG A 50 -0.04 9.46 1.03
C ARG A 50 0.47 8.43 0.03
N LEU A 51 1.06 7.33 0.52
CA LEU A 51 1.61 6.25 -0.30
C LEU A 51 0.56 5.65 -1.24
N VAL A 52 -0.66 5.40 -0.73
CA VAL A 52 -1.77 4.87 -1.55
C VAL A 52 -2.15 5.84 -2.68
N ARG A 53 -2.14 7.15 -2.42
CA ARG A 53 -2.55 8.18 -3.38
C ARG A 53 -1.48 8.52 -4.41
N GLU A 54 -0.23 8.62 -4.00
CA GLU A 54 0.89 9.03 -4.85
C GLU A 54 1.50 7.85 -5.60
N GLU A 55 1.64 6.70 -4.94
CA GLU A 55 2.38 5.54 -5.43
C GLU A 55 1.60 4.22 -5.18
N PRO A 56 0.37 4.07 -5.70
CA PRO A 56 -0.48 2.89 -5.44
C PRO A 56 0.18 1.56 -5.82
N GLY A 57 1.02 1.54 -6.86
CA GLY A 57 1.77 0.35 -7.25
C GLY A 57 2.82 -0.06 -6.22
N PHE A 58 3.48 0.92 -5.61
CA PHE A 58 4.43 0.66 -4.54
C PHE A 58 3.72 0.20 -3.27
N TYR A 59 2.60 0.84 -2.91
CA TYR A 59 1.72 0.38 -1.83
C TYR A 59 1.35 -1.10 -2.00
N ALA A 60 0.81 -1.48 -3.17
CA ALA A 60 0.41 -2.85 -3.45
C ALA A 60 1.58 -3.85 -3.37
N SER A 61 2.76 -3.46 -3.88
CA SER A 61 3.97 -4.26 -3.79
C SER A 61 4.36 -4.53 -2.32
N LEU A 62 4.26 -3.54 -1.45
CA LEU A 62 4.52 -3.68 -0.02
C LEU A 62 3.43 -4.48 0.70
N ALA A 63 2.15 -4.19 0.43
CA ALA A 63 1.00 -4.89 1.00
C ALA A 63 0.96 -6.38 0.63
N SER A 64 1.55 -6.76 -0.51
CA SER A 64 1.69 -8.17 -0.93
C SER A 64 2.74 -8.95 -0.12
N ARG A 65 3.58 -8.28 0.66
CA ARG A 65 4.68 -8.87 1.44
C ARG A 65 4.34 -8.82 2.92
N LYS A 66 4.72 -9.87 3.64
CA LYS A 66 4.63 -9.88 5.10
C LYS A 66 5.43 -8.70 5.66
N SER A 67 4.78 -7.88 6.50
CA SER A 67 5.38 -6.70 7.14
C SER A 67 5.90 -5.62 6.18
N GLY A 68 5.53 -5.64 4.88
CA GLY A 68 6.06 -4.68 3.92
C GLY A 68 5.66 -3.23 4.23
N LEU A 69 4.39 -3.00 4.58
CA LEU A 69 3.91 -1.68 4.98
C LEU A 69 4.49 -1.22 6.33
N GLN A 70 4.77 -2.17 7.24
CA GLN A 70 5.44 -1.86 8.53
C GLN A 70 6.84 -1.28 8.28
N TRP A 71 7.63 -1.93 7.43
CA TRP A 71 8.96 -1.45 7.10
C TRP A 71 8.94 -0.08 6.42
N TYR A 72 7.91 0.20 5.63
CA TYR A 72 7.76 1.50 5.00
C TYR A 72 7.54 2.62 6.03
N VAL A 73 6.60 2.43 6.97
CA VAL A 73 6.35 3.47 8.00
C VAL A 73 7.56 3.67 8.90
N GLU A 74 8.24 2.59 9.31
CA GLU A 74 9.47 2.66 10.11
C GLU A 74 10.58 3.42 9.37
N ALA A 75 10.81 3.08 8.10
CA ALA A 75 11.85 3.73 7.29
C ALA A 75 11.56 5.21 7.06
N ILE A 76 10.31 5.58 6.72
CA ILE A 76 9.94 6.99 6.52
C ILE A 76 9.99 7.76 7.85
N GLY A 77 9.60 7.13 8.96
CA GLY A 77 9.69 7.71 10.30
C GLY A 77 11.12 8.06 10.70
N GLU A 78 12.12 7.25 10.33
CA GLU A 78 13.54 7.55 10.61
C GLU A 78 14.07 8.81 9.90
N PHE A 79 13.42 9.26 8.81
CA PHE A 79 13.82 10.45 8.05
C PHE A 79 13.07 11.73 8.45
N ASN A 80 12.11 11.66 9.36
CA ASN A 80 11.31 12.80 9.85
C ASN A 80 11.71 13.19 11.28
#